data_AF-A0A933DV44-F1
#
_entry.id   AF-A0A933DV44-F1
#
_cell.length_a   1.000
_cell.length_b   1.000
_cell.length_c   1.000
_cell.angle_alpha   90.00
_cell.angle_beta   90.00
_cell.angle_gamma   90.00
#
_symmetry.space_group_name_H-M   'P 1'
#
loop_
_entity.id
_entity.type
_entity.pdbx_description
1 polymer ?
#
loop_
_entity_poly.entity_id
_entity_poly.type
_entity_poly.pdbx_seq_one_letter_code
_entity_poly.pdbx_strand_id
1 'polypeptide(L)'
;MRGDPEAPEPADDLVTTIEALAAVCLREEEERAAFRLMDRLAHCIDAVLEIEDTHDAARGDIAIRAAGVQQSANALRRQSAAHAAATLGAVVDPHARARAARAEEFDRILEMHGVAKVAIAHQMLIVTTADVVLSRSGRAHNLGPYEIHIPKAARDASSVTMRSCRGKRTAWGAQHPHVHSDGAVCWGNMSPPVTAALQQGDIDVVVQIAIAVLHTVVGEGYWNIVLQIMGEQPVGGTTGGGGYW
;
A
#
# COMPACT_ATOMS: atom_id res chain seq x y z
N MET A 1 -21.03 -35.57 11.76
CA MET A 1 -21.13 -34.30 12.49
C MET A 1 -19.92 -33.47 12.11
N ARG A 2 -20.08 -32.49 11.21
CA ARG A 2 -19.04 -31.53 10.85
C ARG A 2 -19.29 -30.30 11.72
N GLY A 3 -18.33 -29.95 12.57
CA GLY A 3 -18.37 -28.69 13.31
C GLY A 3 -18.01 -27.56 12.36
N ASP A 4 -18.87 -26.55 12.29
CA ASP A 4 -18.57 -25.30 11.60
C ASP A 4 -17.42 -24.58 12.33
N PRO A 5 -16.42 -24.04 11.61
CA PRO A 5 -15.39 -23.21 12.21
C PRO A 5 -15.99 -21.88 12.66
N GLU A 6 -15.91 -21.64 13.96
CA GLU A 6 -16.28 -20.40 14.65
C GLU A 6 -15.52 -19.23 14.02
N ALA A 7 -16.25 -18.24 13.49
CA ALA A 7 -15.67 -17.05 12.91
C ALA A 7 -14.92 -16.26 13.99
N PRO A 8 -13.70 -15.75 13.73
CA PRO A 8 -12.97 -14.94 14.71
C PRO A 8 -13.77 -13.67 15.03
N GLU A 9 -14.02 -13.45 16.32
CA GLU A 9 -14.78 -12.30 16.80
C GLU A 9 -14.05 -10.98 16.45
N PRO A 10 -14.73 -9.98 15.88
CA PRO A 10 -14.15 -8.67 15.53
C PRO A 10 -13.90 -7.75 16.76
N ALA A 11 -13.82 -8.30 17.97
CA ALA A 11 -13.79 -7.54 19.22
C ALA A 11 -12.42 -6.89 19.51
N ASP A 12 -11.31 -7.50 19.08
CA ASP A 12 -9.96 -7.06 19.45
C ASP A 12 -9.55 -5.70 18.83
N ASP A 13 -10.08 -5.38 17.65
CA ASP A 13 -9.77 -4.11 16.95
C ASP A 13 -10.48 -2.91 17.58
N LEU A 14 -11.67 -3.15 18.14
CA LEU A 14 -12.47 -2.13 18.80
C LEU A 14 -11.92 -1.80 20.19
N VAL A 15 -11.45 -2.82 20.92
CA VAL A 15 -10.77 -2.65 22.22
C VAL A 15 -9.47 -1.86 22.05
N THR A 16 -8.65 -2.22 21.07
CA THR A 16 -7.40 -1.52 20.76
C THR A 16 -7.64 -0.04 20.40
N THR A 17 -8.71 0.23 19.64
CA THR A 17 -9.09 1.60 19.27
C THR A 17 -9.58 2.42 20.48
N ILE A 18 -10.35 1.80 21.39
CA ILE A 18 -10.82 2.46 22.62
C ILE A 18 -9.65 2.76 23.56
N GLU A 19 -8.69 1.86 23.71
CA GLU A 19 -7.49 2.10 24.53
C GLU A 19 -6.62 3.23 23.98
N ALA A 20 -6.44 3.29 22.65
CA ALA A 20 -5.72 4.38 22.00
C ALA A 20 -6.42 5.74 22.19
N LEU A 21 -7.75 5.78 22.08
CA LEU A 21 -8.55 6.98 22.35
C LEU A 21 -8.49 7.40 23.82
N ALA A 22 -8.56 6.44 24.75
CA ALA A 22 -8.43 6.72 26.18
C ALA A 22 -7.06 7.32 26.53
N ALA A 23 -5.98 6.79 25.94
CA ALA A 23 -4.63 7.34 26.11
C ALA A 23 -4.45 8.75 25.50
N VAL A 24 -5.19 9.08 24.44
CA VAL A 24 -5.23 10.46 23.90
C VAL A 24 -6.01 11.39 24.83
N CYS A 25 -7.18 10.96 25.32
CA CYS A 25 -8.00 11.74 26.25
C CYS A 25 -7.27 12.02 27.58
N LEU A 26 -6.57 11.04 28.15
CA LEU A 26 -5.78 11.22 29.37
C LEU A 26 -4.67 12.26 29.19
N ARG A 27 -3.98 12.25 28.04
CA ARG A 27 -2.94 13.25 27.73
C ARG A 27 -3.53 14.65 27.54
N GLU A 28 -4.70 14.78 26.91
CA GLU A 28 -5.40 16.07 26.83
C GLU A 28 -5.85 16.58 28.21
N GLU A 29 -6.26 15.70 29.12
CA GLU A 29 -6.64 16.10 30.47
C GLU A 29 -5.44 16.59 31.29
N GLU A 30 -4.27 15.94 31.15
CA GLU A 30 -3.01 16.38 31.75
C GLU A 30 -2.57 17.75 31.21
N GLU A 31 -2.67 17.97 29.89
CA GLU A 31 -2.38 19.26 29.27
C GLU A 31 -3.36 20.36 29.72
N ARG A 32 -4.66 20.04 29.82
CA ARG A 32 -5.67 20.96 30.37
C ARG A 32 -5.46 21.23 31.86
N ALA A 33 -4.95 20.26 32.63
CA ALA A 33 -4.59 20.45 34.04
C ALA A 33 -3.38 21.38 34.18
N ALA A 34 -2.34 21.19 33.36
CA ALA A 34 -1.18 22.08 33.29
C ALA A 34 -1.59 23.51 32.88
N PHE A 35 -2.51 23.64 31.92
CA PHE A 35 -3.04 24.94 31.50
C PHE A 35 -3.80 25.64 32.63
N ARG A 36 -4.66 24.94 33.36
CA ARG A 36 -5.38 25.47 34.53
C ARG A 36 -4.42 25.90 35.66
N LEU A 37 -3.32 25.19 35.86
CA LEU A 37 -2.30 25.56 36.83
C LEU A 37 -1.56 26.85 36.41
N MET A 38 -1.22 26.97 35.12
CA MET A 38 -0.59 28.17 34.57
C MET A 38 -1.50 29.40 34.64
N ASP A 39 -2.80 29.24 34.39
CA ASP A 39 -3.78 30.32 34.47
C ASP A 39 -3.97 30.81 35.93
N ARG A 40 -4.01 29.88 36.89
CA ARG A 40 -4.01 30.22 38.32
C ARG A 40 -2.72 30.90 38.76
N LEU A 41 -1.57 30.49 38.24
CA LEU A 41 -0.29 31.15 38.49
C LEU A 41 -0.27 32.59 37.95
N ALA A 42 -0.78 32.81 36.73
CA ALA A 42 -0.92 34.15 36.17
C ALA A 42 -1.82 35.04 37.03
N HIS A 43 -2.97 34.51 37.47
CA HIS A 43 -3.88 35.24 38.35
C HIS A 43 -3.28 35.56 39.73
N CYS A 44 -2.47 34.65 40.29
CA CYS A 44 -1.71 34.91 41.51
C CYS A 44 -0.63 35.99 41.31
N ILE A 45 0.02 36.03 40.15
CA ILE A 45 1.02 37.05 39.82
C ILE A 45 0.36 38.43 39.72
N ASP A 46 -0.79 38.53 39.04
CA ASP A 46 -1.57 39.78 38.94
C ASP A 46 -2.02 40.26 40.33
N ALA A 47 -2.49 39.36 41.19
CA ALA A 47 -2.90 39.69 42.56
C ALA A 47 -1.71 40.15 43.45
N VAL A 48 -0.51 39.59 43.26
CA VAL A 48 0.70 40.04 43.96
C VAL A 48 1.14 41.41 43.46
N LEU A 49 1.01 41.68 42.16
CA LEU A 49 1.30 42.98 41.55
C LEU A 49 0.38 44.10 42.05
N GLU A 50 -0.90 43.80 42.34
CA GLU A 50 -1.85 44.76 42.92
C GLU A 50 -1.54 45.11 44.39
N ILE A 51 -0.90 44.22 45.14
CA ILE A 51 -0.54 44.44 46.56
C ILE A 51 0.72 45.33 46.69
N GLU A 52 1.57 45.41 45.66
CA GLU A 52 2.85 46.13 45.68
C GLU A 52 2.78 47.60 45.23
N ASP A 53 1.63 48.26 45.40
CA ASP A 53 1.40 49.67 45.08
C ASP A 53 2.17 50.69 45.97
N THR A 54 3.23 50.26 46.67
CA THR A 54 4.00 51.10 47.62
C THR A 54 5.49 51.29 47.29
N HIS A 55 6.08 50.69 46.25
CA HIS A 55 7.52 50.87 45.95
C HIS A 55 7.83 50.96 44.44
N ASP A 56 8.10 52.18 43.94
CA ASP A 56 8.29 52.51 42.52
C ASP A 56 9.52 51.88 41.84
N ALA A 57 10.57 51.51 42.58
CA ALA A 57 11.78 50.91 42.00
C ALA A 57 11.62 49.42 41.63
N ALA A 58 10.74 48.69 42.31
CA ALA A 58 10.48 47.28 42.03
C ALA A 58 9.53 47.07 40.83
N ARG A 59 8.71 48.08 40.51
CA ARG A 59 7.71 48.03 39.41
C ARG A 59 8.34 47.77 38.03
N GLY A 60 9.49 48.38 37.73
CA GLY A 60 10.15 48.22 36.43
C GLY A 60 10.60 46.78 36.16
N ASP A 61 11.28 46.18 37.13
CA ASP A 61 11.82 44.82 37.02
C ASP A 61 10.74 43.76 37.01
N ILE A 62 9.66 43.94 37.80
CA ILE A 62 8.56 42.98 37.84
C ILE A 62 7.71 43.08 36.57
N ALA A 63 7.45 44.28 36.04
CA ALA A 63 6.75 44.46 34.76
C ALA A 63 7.50 43.80 33.59
N ILE A 64 8.83 43.91 33.55
CA ILE A 64 9.67 43.25 32.52
C ILE A 64 9.59 41.72 32.67
N ARG A 65 9.65 41.19 33.89
CA ARG A 65 9.53 39.74 34.16
C ARG A 65 8.13 39.21 33.83
N ALA A 66 7.07 39.94 34.18
CA ALA A 66 5.69 39.60 33.85
C ALA A 66 5.46 39.58 32.34
N ALA A 67 5.99 40.56 31.61
CA ALA A 67 5.96 40.57 30.15
C ALA A 67 6.69 39.35 29.53
N GLY A 68 7.85 38.98 30.09
CA GLY A 68 8.60 37.78 29.69
C GLY A 68 7.84 36.47 29.93
N VAL A 69 7.17 36.34 31.08
CA VAL A 69 6.30 35.18 31.40
C VAL A 69 5.11 35.12 30.45
N GLN A 70 4.44 36.24 30.19
CA GLN A 70 3.31 36.32 29.27
C GLN A 70 3.71 35.98 27.83
N GLN A 71 4.88 36.45 27.38
CA GLN A 71 5.41 36.14 26.06
C GLN A 71 5.78 34.66 25.93
N SER A 72 6.35 34.07 26.99
CA SER A 72 6.67 32.64 27.05
C SER A 72 5.41 31.77 27.05
N ALA A 73 4.39 32.14 27.83
CA ALA A 73 3.09 31.46 27.85
C ALA A 73 2.40 31.52 26.48
N ASN A 74 2.46 32.66 25.79
CA ASN A 74 1.93 32.80 24.44
C ASN A 74 2.71 31.98 23.39
N ALA A 75 4.03 31.85 23.53
CA ALA A 75 4.84 31.01 22.66
C ALA A 75 4.51 29.52 22.84
N LEU A 76 4.39 29.06 24.09
CA LEU A 76 3.94 27.71 24.42
C LEU A 76 2.53 27.42 23.88
N ARG A 77 1.57 28.35 24.04
CA ARG A 77 0.21 28.20 23.48
C ARG A 77 0.22 28.00 21.96
N ARG A 78 1.07 28.72 21.23
CA ARG A 78 1.21 28.57 19.77
C ARG A 78 1.86 27.24 19.40
N GLN A 79 2.88 26.81 20.13
CA GLN A 79 3.53 25.52 19.89
C GLN A 79 2.58 24.35 20.18
N SER A 80 1.86 24.37 21.30
CA SER A 80 0.87 23.34 21.63
C SER A 80 -0.30 23.33 20.64
N ALA A 81 -0.81 24.48 20.22
CA ALA A 81 -1.87 24.55 19.20
C ALA A 81 -1.41 24.01 17.84
N ALA A 82 -0.18 24.32 17.42
CA ALA A 82 0.39 23.80 16.17
C ALA A 82 0.63 22.29 16.24
N HIS A 83 1.12 21.78 17.37
CA HIS A 83 1.32 20.35 17.58
C HIS A 83 -0.02 19.60 17.62
N ALA A 84 -1.01 20.10 18.36
CA ALA A 84 -2.35 19.54 18.39
C ALA A 84 -3.00 19.55 17.00
N ALA A 85 -2.86 20.63 16.23
CA ALA A 85 -3.38 20.69 14.85
C ALA A 85 -2.67 19.71 13.90
N ALA A 86 -1.36 19.47 14.07
CA ALA A 86 -0.62 18.48 13.27
C ALA A 86 -1.01 17.04 13.65
N THR A 87 -1.16 16.77 14.96
CA THR A 87 -1.60 15.47 15.48
C THR A 87 -3.05 15.18 15.11
N LEU A 88 -3.95 16.17 15.22
CA LEU A 88 -5.31 16.08 14.69
C LEU A 88 -5.28 15.90 13.18
N GLY A 89 -4.51 16.66 12.41
CA GLY A 89 -4.39 16.47 10.96
C GLY A 89 -3.95 15.04 10.56
N ALA A 90 -3.09 14.41 11.36
CA ALA A 90 -2.65 13.03 11.16
C ALA A 90 -3.68 11.96 11.60
N VAL A 91 -4.57 12.30 12.54
CA VAL A 91 -5.66 11.46 13.05
C VAL A 91 -6.96 11.65 12.24
N VAL A 92 -7.18 12.82 11.65
CA VAL A 92 -8.47 13.29 11.11
C VAL A 92 -8.77 12.78 9.70
N ASP A 93 -7.83 12.15 8.99
CA ASP A 93 -8.18 11.47 7.73
C ASP A 93 -7.42 10.14 7.55
N PRO A 94 -7.88 9.02 8.14
CA PRO A 94 -7.37 7.70 7.81
C PRO A 94 -7.43 7.39 6.30
N HIS A 95 -8.32 8.04 5.53
CA HIS A 95 -8.31 7.93 4.08
C HIS A 95 -7.17 8.72 3.43
N ALA A 96 -6.66 9.81 4.02
CA ALA A 96 -5.47 10.50 3.52
C ALA A 96 -4.21 9.62 3.67
N ARG A 97 -4.04 8.97 4.83
CA ARG A 97 -2.96 7.99 5.04
C ARG A 97 -3.06 6.81 4.08
N ALA A 98 -4.25 6.23 3.93
CA ALA A 98 -4.47 5.14 2.98
C ALA A 98 -4.21 5.58 1.53
N ARG A 99 -4.59 6.81 1.15
CA ARG A 99 -4.30 7.36 -0.18
C ARG A 99 -2.80 7.57 -0.40
N ALA A 100 -2.07 8.08 0.59
CA ALA A 100 -0.62 8.26 0.50
C ALA A 100 0.09 6.92 0.32
N ALA A 101 -0.24 5.92 1.14
CA ALA A 101 0.35 4.58 1.01
C ALA A 101 0.08 3.93 -0.36
N ARG A 102 -1.14 4.12 -0.91
CA ARG A 102 -1.50 3.65 -2.25
C ARG A 102 -0.80 4.42 -3.37
N ALA A 103 -0.53 5.72 -3.19
CA ALA A 103 0.25 6.50 -4.12
C ALA A 103 1.70 6.01 -4.17
N GLU A 104 2.32 5.78 -3.01
CA GLU A 104 3.67 5.21 -2.92
C GLU A 104 3.74 3.83 -3.57
N GLU A 105 2.75 2.97 -3.36
CA GLU A 105 2.66 1.66 -4.03
C GLU A 105 2.55 1.80 -5.56
N PHE A 106 1.71 2.73 -6.03
CA PHE A 106 1.57 3.01 -7.45
C PHE A 106 2.88 3.49 -8.08
N ASP A 107 3.61 4.36 -7.38
CA ASP A 107 4.92 4.86 -7.82
C ASP A 107 5.95 3.72 -7.89
N ARG A 108 5.97 2.82 -6.89
CA ARG A 108 6.81 1.61 -6.94
C ARG A 108 6.52 0.73 -8.15
N ILE A 109 5.25 0.61 -8.56
CA ILE A 109 4.88 -0.17 -9.76
C ILE A 109 5.32 0.55 -11.03
N LEU A 110 5.21 1.88 -11.11
CA LEU A 110 5.67 2.67 -12.26
C LEU A 110 7.19 2.54 -12.48
N GLU A 111 7.97 2.47 -11.41
CA GLU A 111 9.42 2.35 -11.46
C GLU A 111 9.91 0.90 -11.64
N MET A 112 9.00 -0.07 -11.62
CA MET A 112 9.33 -1.49 -11.64
C MET A 112 9.92 -1.93 -12.98
N HIS A 113 11.05 -2.65 -12.93
CA HIS A 113 11.65 -3.22 -14.14
C HIS A 113 10.68 -4.16 -14.85
N GLY A 114 10.53 -3.96 -16.17
CA GLY A 114 9.62 -4.75 -17.00
C GLY A 114 8.18 -4.22 -17.03
N VAL A 115 7.87 -3.12 -16.33
CA VAL A 115 6.62 -2.37 -16.51
C VAL A 115 6.83 -1.26 -17.55
N ALA A 116 5.94 -1.17 -18.54
CA ALA A 116 5.95 -0.12 -19.55
C ALA A 116 4.87 0.94 -19.29
N LYS A 117 3.73 0.53 -18.73
CA LYS A 117 2.60 1.42 -18.45
C LYS A 117 1.75 0.87 -17.33
N VAL A 118 1.17 1.75 -16.53
CA VAL A 118 0.14 1.41 -15.54
C VAL A 118 -1.10 2.25 -15.81
N ALA A 119 -2.28 1.65 -15.70
CA ALA A 119 -3.57 2.31 -15.84
C ALA A 119 -4.57 1.79 -14.81
N ILE A 120 -5.56 2.60 -14.47
CA ILE A 120 -6.69 2.19 -13.63
C ILE A 120 -7.95 2.34 -14.48
N ALA A 121 -8.71 1.25 -14.64
CA ALA A 121 -9.95 1.25 -15.41
C ALA A 121 -10.96 0.28 -14.79
N HIS A 122 -12.24 0.68 -14.69
CA HIS A 122 -13.33 -0.18 -14.24
C HIS A 122 -13.04 -0.99 -12.95
N GLN A 123 -12.49 -0.35 -11.92
CA GLN A 123 -12.08 -1.01 -10.66
C GLN A 123 -10.98 -2.08 -10.83
N MET A 124 -10.17 -1.98 -11.88
CA MET A 124 -8.99 -2.83 -12.09
C MET A 124 -7.73 -1.96 -12.23
N LEU A 125 -6.64 -2.44 -11.64
CA LEU A 125 -5.30 -2.03 -12.01
C LEU A 125 -4.88 -2.83 -13.23
N ILE A 126 -4.43 -2.14 -14.28
CA ILE A 126 -3.94 -2.73 -15.52
C ILE A 126 -2.48 -2.34 -15.64
N VAL A 127 -1.59 -3.32 -15.59
CA VAL A 127 -0.16 -3.13 -15.78
C VAL A 127 0.24 -3.71 -17.14
N THR A 128 0.68 -2.86 -18.05
CA THR A 128 1.27 -3.29 -19.32
C THR A 128 2.77 -3.49 -19.13
N THR A 129 3.26 -4.68 -19.45
CA THR A 129 4.68 -5.00 -19.39
C THR A 129 5.44 -4.39 -20.56
N ALA A 130 6.76 -4.26 -20.42
CA ALA A 130 7.67 -4.24 -21.56
C ALA A 130 7.58 -5.57 -22.35
N ASP A 131 8.29 -5.64 -23.48
CA ASP A 131 8.35 -6.87 -24.27
C ASP A 131 8.87 -8.05 -23.43
N VAL A 132 8.06 -9.10 -23.32
CA VAL A 132 8.45 -10.36 -22.66
C VAL A 132 9.33 -11.14 -23.64
N VAL A 133 10.56 -11.44 -23.21
CA VAL A 133 11.54 -12.15 -24.03
C VAL A 133 12.01 -13.41 -23.30
N LEU A 134 11.78 -14.55 -23.94
CA LEU A 134 12.20 -15.86 -23.43
C LEU A 134 13.42 -16.34 -24.21
N SER A 135 14.40 -16.93 -23.51
CA SER A 135 15.62 -17.44 -24.15
C SER A 135 15.69 -18.96 -24.09
N ARG A 136 15.98 -19.60 -25.24
CA ARG A 136 16.25 -21.04 -25.34
C ARG A 136 17.40 -21.29 -26.31
N SER A 137 18.36 -22.12 -25.91
CA SER A 137 19.48 -22.53 -26.76
C SER A 137 20.22 -21.34 -27.40
N GLY A 138 20.40 -20.25 -26.65
CA GLY A 138 21.06 -19.02 -27.12
C GLY A 138 20.22 -18.14 -28.05
N ARG A 139 18.97 -18.49 -28.34
CA ARG A 139 18.03 -17.69 -29.14
C ARG A 139 17.01 -17.00 -28.25
N ALA A 140 16.78 -15.72 -28.52
CA ALA A 140 15.73 -14.93 -27.88
C ALA A 140 14.42 -15.01 -28.69
N HIS A 141 13.32 -15.25 -27.98
CA HIS A 141 11.96 -15.31 -28.51
C HIS A 141 11.14 -14.19 -27.86
N ASN A 142 10.89 -13.12 -28.60
CA ASN A 142 10.14 -11.97 -28.13
C ASN A 142 8.63 -12.21 -28.30
N LEU A 143 7.94 -12.47 -27.19
CA LEU A 143 6.48 -12.68 -27.14
C LEU A 143 5.68 -11.39 -27.18
N GLY A 144 6.32 -10.25 -26.89
CA GLY A 144 5.71 -8.94 -26.86
C GLY A 144 5.18 -8.56 -25.49
N PRO A 145 4.46 -7.44 -25.39
CA PRO A 145 3.95 -6.96 -24.12
C PRO A 145 2.68 -7.72 -23.73
N TYR A 146 2.46 -7.82 -22.43
CA TYR A 146 1.26 -8.37 -21.82
C TYR A 146 0.61 -7.32 -20.93
N GLU A 147 -0.70 -7.42 -20.76
CA GLU A 147 -1.42 -6.74 -19.69
C GLU A 147 -1.67 -7.70 -18.54
N ILE A 148 -1.38 -7.25 -17.32
CA ILE A 148 -1.72 -7.92 -16.07
C ILE A 148 -2.90 -7.15 -15.48
N HIS A 149 -4.04 -7.84 -15.29
CA HIS A 149 -5.27 -7.24 -14.80
C HIS A 149 -5.51 -7.71 -13.37
N ILE A 150 -5.51 -6.76 -12.43
CA ILE A 150 -5.70 -7.00 -10.99
C ILE A 150 -6.96 -6.27 -10.54
N PRO A 151 -8.08 -6.97 -10.30
CA PRO A 151 -9.28 -6.37 -9.74
C PRO A 151 -9.02 -5.77 -8.36
N LYS A 152 -9.60 -4.60 -8.06
CA LYS A 152 -9.53 -3.98 -6.73
C LYS A 152 -10.07 -4.88 -5.62
N ALA A 153 -11.06 -5.71 -5.96
CA ALA A 153 -11.67 -6.68 -5.06
C ALA A 153 -10.99 -8.05 -5.06
N ALA A 154 -9.84 -8.21 -5.74
CA ALA A 154 -9.12 -9.48 -5.78
C ALA A 154 -8.75 -9.94 -4.36
N ARG A 155 -8.93 -11.24 -4.09
CA ARG A 155 -8.63 -11.89 -2.80
C ARG A 155 -7.74 -13.12 -2.95
N ASP A 156 -7.56 -13.59 -4.17
CA ASP A 156 -6.79 -14.78 -4.49
C ASP A 156 -6.19 -14.66 -5.89
N ALA A 157 -5.21 -15.54 -6.16
CA ALA A 157 -4.49 -15.57 -7.42
C ALA A 157 -5.42 -15.82 -8.63
N SER A 158 -6.56 -16.50 -8.45
CA SER A 158 -7.49 -16.80 -9.56
C SER A 158 -8.19 -15.56 -10.10
N SER A 159 -8.23 -14.48 -9.32
CA SER A 159 -8.79 -13.19 -9.72
C SER A 159 -7.87 -12.40 -10.67
N VAL A 160 -6.57 -12.74 -10.71
CA VAL A 160 -5.60 -12.03 -11.55
C VAL A 160 -5.55 -12.71 -12.92
N THR A 161 -5.72 -11.90 -13.97
CA THR A 161 -5.65 -12.39 -15.37
C THR A 161 -4.54 -11.70 -16.13
N MET A 162 -4.06 -12.35 -17.19
CA MET A 162 -3.06 -11.80 -18.09
C MET A 162 -3.50 -11.93 -19.54
N ARG A 163 -3.10 -10.98 -20.38
CA ARG A 163 -3.45 -10.99 -21.80
C ARG A 163 -2.30 -10.49 -22.66
N SER A 164 -2.01 -11.18 -23.75
CA SER A 164 -1.04 -10.70 -24.73
C SER A 164 -1.61 -9.50 -25.48
N CYS A 165 -0.84 -8.41 -25.57
CA CYS A 165 -1.20 -7.23 -26.35
C CYS A 165 -1.14 -7.49 -27.87
N ARG A 166 -0.43 -8.55 -28.30
CA ARG A 166 -0.30 -8.89 -29.73
C ARG A 166 -1.49 -9.66 -30.30
N GLY A 167 -2.38 -10.17 -29.43
CA GLY A 167 -3.54 -10.96 -29.84
C GLY A 167 -3.20 -12.32 -30.48
N LYS A 168 -1.92 -12.69 -30.58
CA LYS A 168 -1.50 -14.00 -31.10
C LYS A 168 -1.81 -15.09 -30.08
N ARG A 169 -2.29 -16.24 -30.57
CA ARG A 169 -2.68 -17.41 -29.77
C ARG A 169 -2.19 -18.68 -30.43
N THR A 170 -1.96 -19.73 -29.63
CA THR A 170 -1.78 -21.08 -30.17
C THR A 170 -3.07 -21.59 -30.82
N ALA A 171 -3.00 -22.74 -31.50
CA ALA A 171 -4.18 -23.40 -32.07
C ALA A 171 -5.25 -23.73 -31.01
N TRP A 172 -4.85 -23.92 -29.75
CA TRP A 172 -5.75 -24.17 -28.61
C TRP A 172 -6.09 -22.89 -27.83
N GLY A 173 -5.72 -21.73 -28.37
CA GLY A 173 -6.07 -20.43 -27.82
C GLY A 173 -5.12 -19.90 -26.72
N ALA A 174 -4.10 -20.65 -26.31
CA ALA A 174 -3.16 -20.20 -25.27
C ALA A 174 -2.36 -18.98 -25.73
N GLN A 175 -2.14 -18.04 -24.81
CA GLN A 175 -1.45 -16.78 -25.07
C GLN A 175 -0.02 -16.77 -24.54
N HIS A 176 0.30 -17.69 -23.62
CA HIS A 176 1.61 -17.91 -23.01
C HIS A 176 1.63 -19.35 -22.46
N PRO A 177 2.80 -19.99 -22.23
CA PRO A 177 2.88 -21.25 -21.50
C PRO A 177 2.10 -21.29 -20.16
N HIS A 178 1.97 -20.13 -19.50
CA HIS A 178 1.26 -19.96 -18.24
C HIS A 178 -0.05 -19.17 -18.35
N VAL A 179 -0.50 -18.80 -19.56
CA VAL A 179 -1.69 -17.97 -19.74
C VAL A 179 -2.63 -18.62 -20.75
N HIS A 180 -3.81 -18.97 -20.26
CA HIS A 180 -4.89 -19.60 -21.03
C HIS A 180 -5.55 -18.61 -22.00
N SER A 181 -6.50 -19.12 -22.80
CA SER A 181 -7.18 -18.33 -23.84
C SER A 181 -8.09 -17.23 -23.31
N ASP A 182 -8.64 -17.42 -22.12
CA ASP A 182 -9.46 -16.46 -21.39
C ASP A 182 -8.62 -15.44 -20.60
N GLY A 183 -7.32 -15.71 -20.45
CA GLY A 183 -6.39 -14.91 -19.67
C GLY A 183 -6.17 -15.43 -18.24
N ALA A 184 -6.80 -16.55 -17.87
CA ALA A 184 -6.50 -17.22 -16.61
C ALA A 184 -5.02 -17.63 -16.58
N VAL A 185 -4.40 -17.45 -15.40
CA VAL A 185 -2.98 -17.71 -15.21
C VAL A 185 -2.81 -19.04 -14.48
N CYS A 186 -2.00 -19.93 -15.05
CA CYS A 186 -1.58 -21.15 -14.38
C CYS A 186 -0.41 -20.83 -13.44
N TRP A 187 -0.75 -20.44 -12.20
CA TRP A 187 0.21 -20.03 -11.18
C TRP A 187 1.06 -21.18 -10.63
N GLY A 188 0.59 -22.44 -10.73
CA GLY A 188 1.25 -23.59 -10.12
C GLY A 188 1.56 -23.33 -8.63
N ASN A 189 2.81 -23.54 -8.23
CA ASN A 189 3.28 -23.32 -6.86
C ASN A 189 3.32 -21.84 -6.44
N MET A 190 3.12 -20.90 -7.36
CA MET A 190 3.05 -19.47 -7.05
C MET A 190 1.65 -19.00 -6.63
N SER A 191 0.62 -19.87 -6.69
CA SER A 191 -0.74 -19.48 -6.28
C SER A 191 -0.84 -19.05 -4.80
N PRO A 192 -0.26 -19.80 -3.82
CA PRO A 192 -0.27 -19.38 -2.43
C PRO A 192 0.42 -18.02 -2.16
N PRO A 193 1.66 -17.74 -2.62
CA PRO A 193 2.30 -16.46 -2.34
C PRO A 193 1.60 -15.27 -3.02
N VAL A 194 1.04 -15.44 -4.24
CA VAL A 194 0.23 -14.40 -4.87
C VAL A 194 -1.05 -14.11 -4.08
N THR A 195 -1.70 -15.16 -3.58
CA THR A 195 -2.89 -15.02 -2.73
C THR A 195 -2.57 -14.29 -1.43
N ALA A 196 -1.47 -14.64 -0.77
CA ALA A 196 -1.02 -13.96 0.45
C ALA A 196 -0.73 -12.46 0.20
N ALA A 197 -0.02 -12.13 -0.88
CA ALA A 197 0.27 -10.74 -1.24
C ALA A 197 -1.01 -9.94 -1.52
N LEU A 198 -1.99 -10.51 -2.22
CA LEU A 198 -3.29 -9.88 -2.46
C LEU A 198 -4.06 -9.60 -1.16
N GLN A 199 -4.01 -10.54 -0.20
CA GLN A 199 -4.69 -10.39 1.10
C GLN A 199 -4.03 -9.34 1.99
N GLN A 200 -2.69 -9.22 1.91
CA GLN A 200 -1.92 -8.18 2.59
C GLN A 200 -2.04 -6.82 1.90
N GLY A 201 -2.47 -6.82 0.64
CA GLY A 201 -2.62 -5.62 -0.17
C GLY A 201 -1.32 -5.14 -0.81
N ASP A 202 -0.33 -6.03 -0.92
CA ASP A 202 0.99 -5.83 -1.52
C ASP A 202 0.93 -6.03 -3.04
N ILE A 203 0.34 -5.08 -3.75
CA ILE A 203 0.04 -5.19 -5.18
C ILE A 203 1.32 -5.13 -6.01
N ASP A 204 2.33 -4.40 -5.57
CA ASP A 204 3.65 -4.39 -6.23
C ASP A 204 4.29 -5.79 -6.23
N VAL A 205 4.21 -6.54 -5.14
CA VAL A 205 4.68 -7.94 -5.07
C VAL A 205 3.91 -8.82 -6.05
N VAL A 206 2.59 -8.65 -6.16
CA VAL A 206 1.76 -9.39 -7.14
C VAL A 206 2.23 -9.12 -8.57
N VAL A 207 2.51 -7.86 -8.91
CA VAL A 207 3.01 -7.48 -10.25
C VAL A 207 4.39 -8.09 -10.52
N GLN A 208 5.30 -8.07 -9.53
CA GLN A 208 6.62 -8.69 -9.68
C GLN A 208 6.52 -10.20 -9.96
N ILE A 209 5.70 -10.92 -9.19
CA ILE A 209 5.48 -12.35 -9.38
C ILE A 209 4.85 -12.61 -10.76
N ALA A 210 3.88 -11.79 -11.17
CA ALA A 210 3.25 -11.89 -12.47
C ALA A 210 4.25 -11.74 -13.63
N ILE A 211 5.12 -10.72 -13.57
CA ILE A 211 6.18 -10.51 -14.55
C ILE A 211 7.16 -11.68 -14.55
N ALA A 212 7.53 -12.20 -13.38
CA ALA A 212 8.42 -13.36 -13.28
C ALA A 212 7.81 -14.60 -13.95
N VAL A 213 6.52 -14.88 -13.74
CA VAL A 213 5.80 -16.00 -14.38
C VAL A 213 5.81 -15.88 -15.91
N LEU A 214 5.65 -14.67 -16.44
CA LEU A 214 5.76 -14.41 -17.87
C LEU A 214 7.17 -14.67 -18.43
N HIS A 215 8.20 -14.64 -17.60
CA HIS A 215 9.59 -14.93 -18.00
C HIS A 215 10.00 -16.38 -17.74
N THR A 216 9.07 -17.25 -17.34
CA THR A 216 9.32 -18.67 -17.11
C THR A 216 8.63 -19.57 -18.14
N VAL A 217 9.29 -20.69 -18.44
CA VAL A 217 8.71 -21.83 -19.16
C VAL A 217 9.10 -23.10 -18.43
N VAL A 218 8.12 -23.88 -17.98
CA VAL A 218 8.37 -25.10 -17.23
C VAL A 218 8.37 -26.29 -18.17
N GLY A 219 9.56 -26.82 -18.48
CA GLY A 219 9.72 -28.06 -19.24
C GLY A 219 9.73 -27.91 -20.76
N GLU A 220 10.37 -28.86 -21.42
CA GLU A 220 10.61 -28.84 -22.87
C GLU A 220 9.31 -28.83 -23.70
N GLY A 221 8.27 -29.53 -23.25
CA GLY A 221 6.99 -29.62 -23.95
C GLY A 221 6.27 -28.27 -24.10
N TYR A 222 6.46 -27.35 -23.16
CA TYR A 222 5.80 -26.04 -23.16
C TYR A 222 6.44 -25.04 -24.12
N TRP A 223 7.67 -25.30 -24.60
CA TRP A 223 8.27 -24.48 -25.65
C TRP A 223 7.54 -24.59 -26.98
N ASN A 224 6.81 -25.67 -27.23
CA ASN A 224 5.97 -25.77 -28.42
C ASN A 224 4.89 -24.69 -28.45
N ILE A 225 4.38 -24.26 -27.28
CA ILE A 225 3.43 -23.14 -27.16
C ILE A 225 4.11 -21.84 -27.59
N VAL A 226 5.32 -21.58 -27.12
CA VAL A 226 6.11 -20.39 -27.48
C VAL A 226 6.36 -20.33 -28.98
N LEU A 227 6.82 -21.42 -29.60
CA LEU A 227 7.09 -21.47 -31.03
C LEU A 227 5.82 -21.23 -31.85
N GLN A 228 4.69 -21.83 -31.45
CA GLN A 228 3.39 -21.59 -32.10
C GLN A 228 2.94 -20.13 -31.99
N ILE A 229 3.06 -19.50 -30.82
CA ILE A 229 2.72 -18.07 -30.64
C ILE A 229 3.58 -17.19 -31.55
N MET A 230 4.85 -17.56 -31.74
CA MET A 230 5.77 -16.86 -32.63
C MET A 230 5.49 -17.12 -34.12
N GLY A 231 4.66 -18.10 -34.45
CA GLY A 231 4.45 -18.55 -35.84
C GLY A 231 5.63 -19.36 -36.39
N GLU A 232 6.47 -19.89 -35.50
CA GLU A 232 7.60 -20.74 -35.85
C GLU A 232 7.17 -22.22 -35.86
N GLN A 233 7.61 -22.99 -36.86
CA GLN A 233 7.38 -24.43 -36.90
C GLN A 233 8.20 -25.11 -35.78
N PRO A 234 7.62 -26.02 -34.98
CA PRO A 234 8.39 -26.79 -34.02
C PRO A 234 9.47 -27.59 -34.75
N VAL A 235 10.71 -27.46 -34.30
CA VAL A 235 11.86 -28.13 -34.93
C VAL A 235 11.80 -29.62 -34.59
N GLY A 236 11.19 -30.42 -35.48
CA GLY A 236 11.38 -31.87 -35.56
C GLY A 236 11.10 -32.66 -34.29
N GLY A 237 9.83 -32.87 -33.96
CA GLY A 237 9.40 -33.89 -33.00
C GLY A 237 8.11 -34.50 -33.48
N THR A 238 8.15 -35.75 -33.93
CA THR A 238 6.98 -36.57 -34.25
C THR A 238 5.89 -36.35 -33.20
N THR A 239 4.70 -35.99 -33.66
CA THR A 239 3.45 -35.88 -32.90
C THR A 239 3.09 -37.25 -32.31
N GLY A 240 3.79 -37.66 -31.26
CA GLY A 240 3.31 -38.69 -30.35
C GLY A 240 2.18 -38.07 -29.55
N GLY A 241 0.94 -38.46 -29.88
CA GLY A 241 -0.26 -38.03 -29.18
C GLY A 241 -0.25 -38.48 -27.72
N GLY A 242 0.44 -37.74 -26.86
CA GLY A 242 0.19 -37.74 -25.42
C GLY A 242 -0.85 -36.66 -25.15
N GLY A 243 -2.10 -37.07 -24.94
CA GLY A 243 -3.09 -36.17 -24.35
C GLY A 243 -2.61 -35.77 -22.96
N TYR A 244 -2.37 -34.47 -22.76
CA TYR A 244 -2.10 -33.91 -21.45
C TYR A 244 -3.35 -33.17 -20.97
N TRP A 245 -4.08 -33.83 -20.07
CA TRP A 245 -4.82 -33.25 -18.96
C TRP A 245 -4.54 -34.12 -17.74
#